data_AF-A0A432QYQ6-F1
#
_entry.id   AF-A0A432QYQ6-F1
#
_cell.length_a   1.000
_cell.length_b   1.000
_cell.length_c   1.000
_cell.angle_alpha   90.00
_cell.angle_beta   90.00
_cell.angle_gamma   90.00
#
_symmetry.space_group_name_H-M   'P 1'
#
loop_
_entity.id
_entity.type
_entity.pdbx_description
1 polymer ?
#
loop_
_entity_poly.entity_id
_entity_poly.type
_entity_poly.pdbx_seq_one_letter_code
_entity_poly.pdbx_strand_id
1 'polypeptide(L)'
;IGEQYLSAASAVMQIIEHLGQGEYLGNMFDVLLALSDLPENRTLMRMLPASLSDQGRANVTKALPLPGFLLVEEEMEKVQPLLEGIFVHQVGDRSIEEILNNK
;
A
#
# COMPACT_ATOMS: atom_id res chain seq x y z
N ILE A 1 15.39 -10.86 -19.45
CA ILE A 1 14.15 -10.45 -18.76
C ILE A 1 14.13 -8.94 -18.84
N GLY A 2 13.22 -8.37 -19.63
CA GLY A 2 13.31 -6.97 -20.09
C GLY A 2 12.85 -5.96 -19.04
N GLU A 3 13.36 -4.74 -19.13
CA GLU A 3 13.08 -3.58 -18.27
C GLU A 3 11.58 -3.35 -18.02
N GLN A 4 10.73 -3.61 -19.02
CA GLN A 4 9.26 -3.54 -18.93
C GLN A 4 8.66 -4.48 -17.87
N TYR A 5 9.23 -5.67 -17.68
CA TYR A 5 8.77 -6.59 -16.65
C TYR A 5 9.12 -6.09 -15.24
N LEU A 6 10.23 -5.34 -15.12
CA LEU A 6 10.65 -4.76 -13.85
C LEU A 6 9.70 -3.62 -13.44
N SER A 7 9.38 -2.70 -14.36
CA SER A 7 8.45 -1.61 -14.09
C SER A 7 7.04 -2.13 -13.75
N ALA A 8 6.56 -3.14 -14.48
CA ALA A 8 5.29 -3.80 -14.17
C ALA A 8 5.30 -4.50 -12.81
N ALA A 9 6.37 -5.23 -12.48
CA ALA A 9 6.52 -5.87 -11.17
C ALA A 9 6.57 -4.84 -10.03
N SER A 10 7.27 -3.72 -10.22
CA SER A 10 7.30 -2.61 -9.26
C SER A 10 5.92 -2.00 -9.04
N ALA A 11 5.15 -1.77 -10.11
CA ALA A 11 3.78 -1.26 -10.00
C ALA A 11 2.87 -2.23 -9.24
N VAL A 12 2.93 -3.51 -9.56
CA VAL A 12 2.15 -4.55 -8.86
C VAL A 12 2.56 -4.67 -7.40
N MET A 13 3.85 -4.60 -7.09
CA MET A 13 4.35 -4.60 -5.71
C MET A 13 3.85 -3.38 -4.93
N GLN A 14 3.84 -2.19 -5.54
CA GLN A 14 3.28 -0.99 -4.91
C GLN A 14 1.78 -1.16 -4.62
N ILE A 15 1.00 -1.80 -5.50
CA ILE A 15 -0.42 -2.12 -5.25
C ILE A 15 -0.57 -3.12 -4.10
N ILE A 16 0.23 -4.19 -4.09
CA ILE A 16 0.20 -5.21 -3.03
C ILE A 16 0.58 -4.59 -1.68
N GLU A 17 1.60 -3.73 -1.64
CA GLU A 17 1.98 -2.99 -0.44
C GLU A 17 0.83 -2.10 0.05
N HIS A 18 0.16 -1.39 -0.86
CA HIS A 18 -0.99 -0.55 -0.52
C HIS A 18 -2.17 -1.36 0.05
N LEU A 19 -2.45 -2.53 -0.53
CA LEU A 19 -3.52 -3.43 -0.07
C LEU A 19 -3.16 -4.17 1.23
N GLY A 20 -1.89 -4.54 1.41
CA GLY A 20 -1.43 -5.38 2.51
C GLY A 20 -1.14 -4.61 3.81
N GLN A 21 -0.92 -3.30 3.74
CA GLN A 21 -0.49 -2.49 4.89
C GLN A 21 -1.63 -1.84 5.68
N GLY A 22 -2.89 -2.25 5.47
CA GLY A 22 -4.01 -1.89 6.34
C GLY A 22 -4.26 -0.39 6.46
N GLU A 23 -4.19 0.33 5.33
CA GLU A 23 -4.31 1.79 5.22
C GLU A 23 -3.10 2.62 5.70
N TYR A 24 -1.92 2.03 5.94
CA TYR A 24 -0.71 2.79 6.29
C TYR A 24 0.30 2.85 5.15
N LEU A 25 0.79 4.05 4.85
CA LEU A 25 1.88 4.29 3.90
C LEU A 25 3.06 4.93 4.65
N GLY A 26 4.25 4.35 4.49
CA GLY A 26 5.47 4.85 5.15
C GLY A 26 6.61 3.85 5.04
N ASN A 27 7.70 4.08 5.77
CA ASN A 27 8.73 3.04 5.85
C ASN A 27 8.19 1.84 6.65
N MET A 28 8.71 0.66 6.33
CA MET A 28 8.24 -0.61 6.91
C MET A 28 8.30 -0.63 8.44
N PHE A 29 9.27 0.05 9.06
CA PHE A 29 9.39 0.09 10.51
C PHE A 29 8.22 0.84 11.15
N ASP A 30 7.89 2.03 10.63
CA ASP A 30 6.76 2.82 11.10
C ASP A 30 5.42 2.15 10.81
N VAL A 31 5.29 1.47 9.66
CA VAL A 31 4.09 0.67 9.30
C VAL A 31 3.91 -0.50 10.27
N LEU A 32 4.97 -1.26 10.58
CA LEU A 32 4.89 -2.35 11.56
C LEU A 32 4.54 -1.85 12.97
N LEU A 33 5.06 -0.69 13.37
CA LEU A 33 4.70 -0.05 14.63
C LEU A 33 3.23 0.41 14.64
N ALA A 34 2.73 0.95 13.52
CA ALA A 34 1.32 1.34 13.39
C ALA A 34 0.38 0.13 13.43
N LEU A 35 0.73 -0.95 12.73
CA LEU A 35 -0.03 -2.21 12.70
C LEU A 35 0.04 -3.00 14.02
N SER A 36 1.04 -2.74 14.86
CA SER A 36 1.20 -3.47 16.12
C SER A 36 0.04 -3.24 17.09
N ASP A 37 -0.64 -2.10 17.03
CA ASP A 37 -1.80 -1.78 17.90
C ASP A 37 -3.11 -2.45 17.47
N LEU A 38 -3.11 -3.18 16.35
CA LEU A 38 -4.29 -3.94 15.94
C LEU A 38 -4.62 -5.03 16.98
N PRO A 39 -5.92 -5.31 17.24
CA PRO A 39 -6.35 -6.28 18.26
C PRO A 39 -5.68 -7.66 18.14
N GLU A 40 -5.46 -8.13 16.92
CA GLU A 40 -4.79 -9.37 16.55
C GLU A 40 -3.30 -9.41 16.91
N ASN A 41 -2.66 -8.24 17.04
CA ASN A 41 -1.23 -8.10 17.32
C ASN A 41 -0.91 -7.75 18.79
N ARG A 42 -1.93 -7.70 19.67
CA ARG A 42 -1.81 -7.32 21.09
C ARG A 42 -0.72 -8.02 21.88
N THR A 43 -0.42 -9.28 21.56
CA THR A 43 0.64 -10.03 22.24
C THR A 43 2.02 -9.43 21.99
N LEU A 44 2.26 -8.92 20.77
CA LEU A 44 3.50 -8.24 20.39
C LEU A 44 3.59 -6.85 21.05
N MET A 45 2.47 -6.14 21.11
CA MET A 45 2.37 -4.81 21.76
C MET A 45 2.77 -4.82 23.24
N ARG A 46 2.50 -5.91 23.97
CA ARG A 46 2.92 -6.03 25.38
C ARG A 46 4.44 -6.07 25.55
N MET A 47 5.18 -6.38 24.49
CA MET A 47 6.64 -6.41 24.51
C MET A 47 7.26 -5.07 24.11
N LEU A 48 6.45 -4.10 23.67
CA LEU A 48 6.90 -2.80 23.18
C LEU A 48 6.46 -1.69 24.14
N PRO A 49 7.27 -0.64 24.32
CA PRO A 49 6.81 0.59 24.95
C PRO A 49 5.61 1.19 24.21
N ALA A 50 4.55 1.53 24.94
CA ALA A 50 3.31 2.08 24.36
C ALA A 50 3.55 3.32 23.47
N SER A 51 4.57 4.12 23.80
CA SER A 51 4.97 5.32 23.04
C SER A 51 5.47 5.04 21.63
N LEU A 52 5.92 3.81 21.32
CA LEU A 52 6.44 3.48 19.99
C LEU A 52 5.34 3.28 18.95
N SER A 53 4.17 2.76 19.36
CA SER A 53 3.04 2.63 18.44
C SER A 53 2.50 4.01 18.03
N ASP A 54 2.42 4.94 18.98
CA ASP A 54 2.03 6.33 18.72
C ASP A 54 3.02 7.04 17.79
N GLN A 55 4.33 6.76 17.92
CA GLN A 55 5.34 7.26 16.99
C GLN A 55 5.18 6.68 15.58
N GLY A 56 4.98 5.36 15.46
CA GLY A 56 4.75 4.72 14.17
C GLY A 56 3.55 5.32 13.45
N ARG A 57 2.43 5.50 14.17
CA ARG A 57 1.23 6.16 13.65
C ARG A 57 1.44 7.62 13.22
N ALA A 58 2.25 8.37 13.96
CA ALA A 58 2.55 9.76 13.62
C ALA A 58 3.41 9.89 12.34
N ASN A 59 4.17 8.84 12.00
CA ASN A 59 5.11 8.82 10.89
C ASN A 59 4.56 8.13 9.63
N VAL A 60 3.41 7.44 9.73
CA VAL A 60 2.70 6.89 8.57
C VAL A 60 1.60 7.84 8.13
N THR A 61 1.42 7.96 6.82
CA THR A 61 0.24 8.60 6.26
C THR A 61 -0.87 7.57 6.12
N LYS A 62 -2.13 8.01 6.28
CA LYS A 62 -3.26 7.21 5.83
C LYS A 62 -3.07 6.98 4.33
N ALA A 63 -3.26 5.74 3.89
CA ALA A 63 -3.38 5.37 2.48
C ALA A 63 -4.61 6.11 1.93
N LEU A 64 -4.37 7.34 1.52
CA LEU A 64 -5.26 8.13 0.70
C LEU A 64 -5.17 7.57 -0.73
N PRO A 65 -6.19 7.84 -1.57
CA PRO A 65 -6.22 7.48 -2.97
C PRO A 65 -4.83 7.39 -3.61
N LEU A 66 -4.46 6.20 -4.11
CA LEU A 66 -3.15 5.84 -4.70
C LEU A 66 -2.28 7.06 -5.02
N PRO A 67 -1.31 7.44 -4.15
CA PRO A 67 -0.30 8.40 -4.55
C PRO A 67 0.43 7.84 -5.77
N GLY A 68 0.78 8.74 -6.71
CA GLY A 68 1.35 8.35 -8.00
C GLY A 68 2.46 7.31 -7.87
N PHE A 69 2.42 6.30 -8.75
CA PHE A 69 3.42 5.23 -8.79
C PHE A 69 4.83 5.81 -8.87
N LEU A 70 5.79 5.18 -8.19
CA LEU A 70 7.23 5.54 -8.29
C LEU A 70 7.82 5.04 -9.60
N LEU A 71 7.28 5.50 -10.72
CA LEU A 71 7.69 5.17 -12.07
C LEU A 71 7.95 6.46 -12.83
N VAL A 72 8.98 6.47 -13.68
CA VAL A 72 9.20 7.61 -14.58
C VAL A 72 8.13 7.63 -15.67
N GLU A 73 7.94 8.77 -16.33
CA GLU A 73 6.87 8.96 -17.34
C GLU A 73 6.91 7.90 -18.45
N GLU A 74 8.11 7.55 -18.94
CA GLU A 74 8.27 6.52 -19.98
C GLU A 74 7.96 5.09 -19.49
N GLU A 75 8.02 4.85 -18.18
CA GLU A 75 7.61 3.58 -17.58
C GLU A 75 6.11 3.57 -17.33
N MET A 76 5.54 4.71 -16.92
CA MET A 76 4.10 4.85 -16.71
C MET A 76 3.30 4.59 -17.98
N GLU A 77 3.70 5.14 -19.13
CA GLU A 77 3.03 4.88 -20.40
C GLU A 77 3.00 3.38 -20.74
N LYS A 78 4.04 2.64 -20.35
CA LYS A 78 4.15 1.19 -20.62
C LYS A 78 3.27 0.36 -19.69
N VAL A 79 3.12 0.76 -18.42
CA VAL A 79 2.33 0.02 -17.43
C VAL A 79 0.88 0.49 -17.33
N GLN A 80 0.54 1.64 -17.90
CA GLN A 80 -0.80 2.21 -17.84
C GLN A 80 -1.91 1.23 -18.26
N PRO A 81 -1.80 0.47 -19.37
CA PRO A 81 -2.83 -0.49 -19.74
C PRO A 81 -3.03 -1.61 -18.71
N LEU A 82 -1.96 -2.02 -18.02
CA LEU A 82 -2.02 -3.00 -16.94
C LEU A 82 -2.74 -2.41 -15.72
N LEU A 83 -2.39 -1.19 -15.34
CA LEU A 83 -3.00 -0.50 -14.19
C LEU A 83 -4.48 -0.23 -14.41
N GLU A 84 -4.86 0.26 -15.59
CA GLU A 84 -6.26 0.43 -15.98
C GLU A 84 -7.03 -0.89 -15.91
N GLY A 85 -6.44 -1.98 -16.43
CA GLY A 85 -7.03 -3.31 -16.36
C GLY A 85 -7.25 -3.83 -14.93
N ILE A 86 -6.32 -3.52 -14.02
CA ILE A 86 -6.46 -3.84 -12.60
C ILE A 86 -7.56 -2.97 -11.96
N PHE A 87 -7.53 -1.67 -12.18
CA PHE A 87 -8.41 -0.71 -11.52
C PHE A 87 -9.89 -0.89 -11.86
N VAL A 88 -10.20 -1.24 -13.11
CA VAL A 88 -11.60 -1.51 -13.53
C VAL A 88 -12.10 -2.90 -13.11
N HIS A 89 -11.22 -3.78 -12.63
CA HIS A 89 -11.61 -5.11 -12.22
C HIS A 89 -12.54 -5.07 -11.01
N GLN A 90 -13.61 -5.86 -11.04
CA GLN A 90 -14.64 -5.90 -10.01
C GLN A 90 -14.33 -6.96 -8.96
N VAL A 91 -14.41 -6.59 -7.68
CA VAL A 91 -14.32 -7.49 -6.53
C VAL A 91 -15.60 -7.33 -5.71
N GLY A 92 -16.58 -8.20 -5.99
CA GLY A 92 -17.92 -8.06 -5.45
C GLY A 92 -18.71 -6.98 -6.18
N ASP A 93 -19.13 -5.95 -5.45
CA ASP A 93 -19.91 -4.80 -5.94
C ASP A 93 -19.06 -3.53 -6.15
N ARG A 94 -17.75 -3.59 -5.88
CA ARG A 94 -16.81 -2.47 -6.01
C ARG A 94 -15.65 -2.82 -6.93
N SER A 95 -15.17 -1.84 -7.69
CA SER A 95 -13.93 -1.96 -8.44
C SER A 95 -12.71 -1.93 -7.51
N ILE A 96 -11.56 -2.44 -7.98
CA ILE A 96 -10.30 -2.31 -7.25
C ILE A 96 -9.96 -0.83 -7.02
N GLU A 97 -10.23 0.05 -7.98
CA GLU A 97 -10.06 1.50 -7.81
C GLU A 97 -10.94 2.04 -6.66
N GLU A 98 -12.21 1.65 -6.60
CA GLU A 98 -13.13 2.10 -5.55
C GLU A 98 -12.68 1.62 -4.17
N ILE A 99 -12.21 0.37 -4.09
CA ILE A 99 -11.64 -0.21 -2.87
C ILE A 99 -10.40 0.58 -2.43
N LEU A 100 -9.45 0.83 -3.33
CA LEU A 100 -8.19 1.53 -3.04
C LEU A 100 -8.40 3.01 -2.69
N ASN A 101 -9.46 3.63 -3.20
CA ASN A 101 -9.78 5.02 -2.93
C ASN A 101 -10.83 5.22 -1.83
N ASN A 102 -11.26 4.13 -1.20
CA ASN A 102 -12.35 4.11 -0.22
C ASN A 102 -13.62 4.84 -0.69
N LYS A 103 -13.99 4.64 -1.95
CA LYS A 103 -15.22 5.16 -2.58
C LYS A 103 -16.36 4.16 -2.50
#